data_AF-A0A937L2I5-F1
#
_entry.id   AF-A0A937L2I5-F1
#
_cell.length_a   1.000
_cell.length_b   1.000
_cell.length_c   1.000
_cell.angle_alpha   90.00
_cell.angle_beta   90.00
_cell.angle_gamma   90.00
#
_symmetry.space_group_name_H-M   'P 1'
#
loop_
_entity.id
_entity.type
_entity.pdbx_description
1 polymer ?
#
loop_
_entity_poly.entity_id
_entity_poly.type
_entity_poly.pdbx_seq_one_letter_code
_entity_poly.pdbx_strand_id
1 'polypeptide(L)' 'MKNYLTPLSILVGALFIGIVLLLSNKSGQYEYVKENVVFDKSSGKTYFTDQKQYIDIKGDRYQFD' A
#
# COMPACT_ATOMS: atom_id res chain seq x y z
N MET A 1 30.34 -32.94 -8.35
CA MET A 1 29.43 -31.83 -8.72
C MET A 1 29.30 -30.93 -7.51
N LYS A 2 29.49 -29.61 -7.65
CA LYS A 2 29.33 -28.66 -6.53
C LYS A 2 27.86 -28.64 -6.11
N ASN A 3 27.58 -28.79 -4.81
CA ASN A 3 26.23 -28.83 -4.31
C ASN A 3 25.69 -27.40 -4.18
N TYR A 4 25.02 -26.92 -5.23
CA TYR A 4 24.41 -25.59 -5.27
C TYR A 4 23.02 -25.54 -4.65
N LEU A 5 22.54 -26.65 -4.08
CA LEU A 5 21.20 -26.72 -3.50
C LEU A 5 21.03 -25.73 -2.33
N THR A 6 22.05 -25.61 -1.48
CA THR A 6 22.06 -24.69 -0.33
C THR A 6 22.08 -23.21 -0.72
N PRO A 7 23.00 -22.73 -1.60
CA PRO A 7 22.95 -21.32 -2.02
C PRO A 7 21.68 -20.99 -2.81
N LEU A 8 21.14 -21.94 -3.59
CA LEU A 8 19.89 -21.75 -4.32
C LEU A 8 18.69 -21.60 -3.39
N SER A 9 18.59 -22.43 -2.35
CA SER A 9 17.49 -22.34 -1.38
C SER A 9 17.54 -21.05 -0.57
N ILE A 10 18.73 -20.54 -0.23
CA ILE A 10 18.91 -19.22 0.39
C ILE A 10 18.41 -18.11 -0.52
N LEU A 11 18.77 -18.15 -1.81
CA LEU A 11 18.36 -17.14 -2.79
C LEU A 11 16.82 -17.10 -2.94
N VAL A 12 16.21 -18.27 -3.09
CA VAL A 12 14.75 -18.40 -3.23
C VAL A 12 14.05 -17.92 -1.95
N GLY A 13 14.54 -18.31 -0.77
CA GLY A 13 13.99 -17.86 0.51
C GLY A 13 14.02 -16.33 0.67
N ALA A 14 15.15 -15.71 0.33
CA ALA A 14 15.29 -14.25 0.39
C ALA A 14 14.32 -13.53 -0.59
N LEU A 15 14.13 -14.09 -1.79
CA LEU A 15 13.20 -13.55 -2.78
C LEU A 15 11.75 -13.61 -2.26
N PHE A 16 11.33 -14.73 -1.68
CA PHE A 16 9.99 -14.88 -1.12
C PHE A 16 9.73 -13.90 0.02
N ILE A 17 10.67 -13.75 0.95
CA ILE A 17 10.53 -12.79 2.07
C ILE A 17 10.41 -11.36 1.55
N GLY A 18 11.24 -10.99 0.57
CA GLY A 18 11.19 -9.66 -0.05
C GLY A 18 9.82 -9.35 -0.68
N ILE A 19 9.25 -10.31 -1.42
CA ILE A 19 7.93 -10.16 -2.05
C ILE A 19 6.83 -10.00 -0.99
N VAL A 20 6.85 -10.80 0.07
CA VAL A 20 5.85 -10.72 1.15
C VAL A 20 5.89 -9.35 1.83
N LEU A 21 7.08 -8.82 2.16
CA LEU A 21 7.22 -7.50 2.78
C LEU A 21 6.66 -6.37 1.89
N LEU A 22 6.89 -6.44 0.57
CA LEU A 22 6.34 -5.46 -0.37
C LEU A 22 4.82 -5.49 -0.45
N LEU A 23 4.21 -6.67 -0.38
CA LEU A 23 2.76 -6.84 -0.43
C LEU A 23 2.08 -6.42 0.88
N SER A 24 2.71 -6.71 2.03
CA SER A 24 2.19 -6.34 3.35
C SER A 24 2.05 -4.82 3.55
N ASN A 25 2.88 -4.00 2.91
CA ASN A 25 2.75 -2.54 2.99
C ASN A 25 1.47 -2.00 2.33
N LYS A 26 0.83 -2.75 1.43
CA LYS A 26 -0.37 -2.28 0.73
C LYS A 26 -1.67 -2.52 1.49
N SER A 27 -1.71 -3.50 2.39
CA SER A 27 -2.96 -3.88 3.08
C SER A 27 -3.45 -2.84 4.10
N GLY A 28 -2.58 -1.93 4.54
CA GLY A 28 -2.92 -0.82 5.44
C GLY A 28 -3.09 0.53 4.74
N GLN A 29 -3.13 0.57 3.40
CA GLN A 29 -3.11 1.81 2.65
C GLN A 29 -4.35 2.67 2.90
N TYR A 30 -5.53 2.06 3.01
CA TYR A 30 -6.79 2.78 3.21
C TYR A 30 -7.36 2.54 4.60
N GLU A 31 -7.77 3.62 5.26
CA GLU A 31 -8.47 3.61 6.54
C GLU A 31 -9.86 4.23 6.39
N TYR A 32 -10.88 3.49 6.80
CA TYR A 32 -12.26 3.97 6.80
C TYR A 32 -12.50 4.79 8.07
N VAL A 33 -12.63 6.11 7.91
CA VAL A 33 -12.77 7.04 9.04
C VAL A 33 -14.24 7.19 9.43
N LYS A 34 -15.11 7.35 8.43
CA LYS A 34 -16.57 7.47 8.56
C LYS A 34 -17.24 6.91 7.30
N GLU A 35 -18.58 6.80 7.35
CA GLU A 35 -19.37 6.53 6.16
C GLU A 35 -19.04 7.55 5.06
N ASN A 36 -18.69 7.07 3.87
CA ASN A 36 -18.22 7.85 2.72
C ASN A 36 -16.90 8.62 2.89
N VAL A 37 -16.13 8.40 3.96
CA VAL A 37 -14.83 9.05 4.19
C VAL A 37 -13.71 8.02 4.32
N VAL A 38 -12.77 8.05 3.38
CA VAL A 38 -11.63 7.13 3.31
C VAL A 38 -10.32 7.90 3.35
N PHE A 39 -9.42 7.54 4.26
CA PHE A 39 -8.08 8.11 4.35
C PHE A 39 -7.06 7.19 3.68
N ASP A 40 -6.32 7.70 2.70
CA ASP A 40 -5.19 7.00 2.07
C ASP A 40 -3.89 7.38 2.79
N LYS A 41 -3.35 6.45 3.56
CA LYS A 41 -2.10 6.62 4.33
C LYS A 41 -0.87 6.74 3.43
N SER A 42 -0.93 6.23 2.20
CA SER A 42 0.20 6.30 1.26
C SER A 42 0.35 7.70 0.68
N SER A 43 -0.76 8.33 0.29
CA SER A 43 -0.77 9.67 -0.30
C SER A 43 -1.07 10.80 0.69
N GLY A 44 -1.56 10.46 1.89
CA GLY A 44 -2.05 11.41 2.89
C GLY A 44 -3.35 12.12 2.48
N LYS A 45 -4.09 11.58 1.50
CA LYS A 45 -5.32 12.18 0.99
C LYS A 45 -6.55 11.63 1.73
N THR A 46 -7.50 12.50 2.03
CA THR A 46 -8.82 12.11 2.55
C THR A 46 -9.86 12.22 1.45
N TYR A 47 -10.48 11.11 1.08
CA TYR A 47 -11.49 11.01 0.05
C TYR A 47 -12.90 11.04 0.65
N PHE A 48 -13.76 11.86 0.07
CA PHE A 48 -15.20 11.96 0.30
C PHE A 48 -15.91 11.33 -0.89
N THR A 49 -16.26 10.05 -0.78
CA THR A 49 -16.70 9.21 -1.90
C THR A 49 -18.09 9.57 -2.41
N ASP A 50 -18.92 10.17 -1.55
CA ASP A 50 -20.25 10.70 -1.88
C ASP A 50 -20.16 11.94 -2.79
N GLN A 51 -19.21 12.83 -2.51
CA GLN A 51 -19.04 14.10 -3.20
C GLN A 51 -18.05 14.03 -4.37
N LYS A 52 -17.40 12.88 -4.57
CA LYS A 52 -16.26 12.71 -5.48
C LYS A 52 -15.19 13.78 -5.26
N GLN A 53 -14.85 14.02 -4.01
CA GLN A 53 -13.86 15.02 -3.61
C GLN A 53 -12.75 14.40 -2.78
N TYR A 54 -11.55 14.96 -2.82
CA TYR A 54 -10.51 14.63 -1.86
C TYR A 54 -9.84 15.90 -1.33
N ILE A 55 -9.32 15.81 -0.11
CA ILE A 55 -8.47 16.80 0.52
C ILE A 55 -7.05 16.25 0.55
N ASP A 56 -6.08 17.03 0.12
CA ASP A 56 -4.66 16.66 0.17
C ASP A 56 -4.01 16.98 1.53
N ILE A 57 -2.73 16.66 1.67
CA ILE A 57 -1.96 16.94 2.89
C ILE A 57 -1.83 18.43 3.21
N LYS A 58 -2.04 19.33 2.24
CA LYS A 58 -1.98 20.78 2.41
C LYS A 58 -3.33 21.35 2.83
N GLY A 59 -4.39 20.55 2.81
CA GLY A 59 -5.76 20.98 3.07
C GLY A 59 -6.48 21.48 1.81
N ASP A 60 -5.85 21.39 0.65
CA ASP A 60 -6.43 21.79 -0.63
C ASP A 60 -7.46 20.75 -1.07
N ARG A 61 -8.61 21.23 -1.54
CA ARG A 61 -9.75 20.40 -1.96
C ARG A 61 -9.79 20.27 -3.47
N TYR A 62 -9.95 19.04 -3.94
CA TYR A 62 -10.00 18.69 -5.35
C TYR A 62 -11.23 17.83 -5.65
N GLN A 63 -11.79 17.98 -6.85
CA GLN A 63 -12.77 17.05 -7.39
C GLN A 63 -12.08 16.01 -8.27
N PHE A 64 -12.62 14.79 -8.27
CA PHE A 64 -12.25 13.73 -9.20
C PHE A 64 -13.50 13.22 -9.92
N ASP A 65 -13.36 12.77 -11.16
CA ASP A 65 -14.46 12.23 -11.97
C ASP A 65 -14.79 10.77 -11.62
#